data_AF-A0A6N9YTJ1-F1
#
_entry.id   AF-A0A6N9YTJ1-F1
#
_cell.length_a   1.000
_cell.length_b   1.000
_cell.length_c   1.000
_cell.angle_alpha   90.00
_cell.angle_beta   90.00
_cell.angle_gamma   90.00
#
_symmetry.space_group_name_H-M   'P 1'
#
loop_
_entity.id
_entity.type
_entity.pdbx_description
1 polymer ?
#
loop_
_entity_poly.entity_id
_entity_poly.type
_entity_poly.pdbx_seq_one_letter_code
_entity_poly.pdbx_strand_id
1 'polypeptide(L)'
;MFEDGGYSSGGGGVHPVVGVLDAADAVLADGREVHARGLGDEDLAEVLVRAHALAAKQAELFLRFLAEADTRDLGRRLGASSTTAWLRDALRMRPGTAKTNVDLAHRLTPPAPVEDYAANPAAGPRTSRSMPATHTALTAGEISTDHATVISKTMARLPPDV
;
A
#
# COMPACT_ATOMS: atom_id res chain seq x y z
N MET A 1 28.11 18.77 3.26
CA MET A 1 27.45 19.99 2.73
C MET A 1 26.04 19.56 2.39
N PHE A 2 25.10 19.82 3.30
CA PHE A 2 23.71 19.41 3.15
C PHE A 2 23.03 20.48 2.31
N GLU A 3 22.68 20.14 1.07
CA GLU A 3 21.88 21.02 0.23
C GLU A 3 20.40 20.88 0.64
N ASP A 4 19.95 21.97 1.22
CA ASP A 4 18.61 22.25 1.70
C ASP A 4 17.65 22.34 0.50
N GLY A 5 17.07 21.20 0.13
CA GLY A 5 16.05 21.09 -0.90
C GLY A 5 14.73 21.67 -0.41
N GLY A 6 14.65 23.00 -0.36
CA GLY A 6 13.47 23.74 0.04
C GLY A 6 12.22 23.30 -0.73
N TYR A 7 11.27 22.72 0.01
CA TYR A 7 9.90 22.53 -0.46
C TYR A 7 9.29 23.90 -0.73
N SER A 8 9.30 24.31 -2.00
CA SER A 8 8.58 25.50 -2.46
C SER A 8 7.08 25.27 -2.31
N SER A 9 6.54 25.77 -1.19
CA SER A 9 5.11 26.03 -1.01
C SER A 9 4.74 27.24 -1.86
N GLY A 10 4.12 27.01 -3.02
CA GLY A 10 3.73 28.10 -3.91
C GLY A 10 3.11 27.65 -5.23
N GLY A 11 1.82 27.30 -5.21
CA GLY A 11 0.98 27.10 -6.38
C GLY A 11 -0.18 26.18 -6.03
N GLY A 12 -1.42 26.59 -6.32
CA GLY A 12 -2.63 25.75 -6.18
C GLY A 12 -2.64 24.58 -7.16
N GLY A 13 -1.58 23.78 -7.14
CA GLY A 13 -1.42 22.56 -7.91
C GLY A 13 -2.01 21.37 -7.16
N VAL A 14 -2.65 20.50 -7.92
CA VAL A 14 -3.11 19.19 -7.46
C VAL A 14 -1.93 18.47 -6.79
N HIS A 15 -2.12 17.95 -5.57
CA HIS A 15 -1.08 17.23 -4.85
C HIS A 15 -0.52 16.09 -5.73
N PRO A 16 0.81 15.83 -5.77
CA PRO A 16 1.40 14.86 -6.71
C PRO A 16 0.74 13.47 -6.68
N VAL A 17 0.31 13.01 -5.50
CA VAL A 17 -0.47 11.76 -5.34
C VAL A 17 -1.75 11.75 -6.18
N VAL A 18 -2.51 12.85 -6.18
CA VAL A 18 -3.76 12.94 -6.95
C VAL A 18 -3.43 12.93 -8.45
N GLY A 19 -2.39 13.65 -8.88
CA GLY A 19 -1.94 13.59 -10.28
C GLY A 19 -1.51 12.19 -10.73
N VAL A 20 -0.88 11.39 -9.86
CA VAL A 20 -0.54 9.98 -10.15
C VAL A 20 -1.80 9.12 -10.30
N LEU A 21 -2.80 9.32 -9.44
CA LEU A 21 -4.07 8.59 -9.53
C LEU A 21 -4.85 8.97 -10.79
N ASP A 22 -4.90 10.26 -11.13
CA ASP A 22 -5.54 10.75 -12.36
C ASP A 22 -4.87 10.17 -13.61
N ALA A 23 -3.54 10.12 -13.64
CA ALA A 23 -2.79 9.52 -14.74
C ALA A 23 -3.05 8.00 -14.86
N ALA A 24 -3.13 7.29 -13.73
CA ALA A 24 -3.44 5.86 -13.73
C ALA A 24 -4.86 5.58 -14.22
N ASP A 25 -5.83 6.39 -13.81
CA ASP A 25 -7.23 6.28 -14.25
C ASP A 25 -7.35 6.54 -15.76
N ALA A 26 -6.67 7.56 -16.28
CA ALA A 26 -6.65 7.86 -17.72
C ALA A 26 -6.09 6.69 -18.55
N VAL A 27 -4.97 6.09 -18.13
CA VAL A 27 -4.38 4.92 -18.83
C VAL A 27 -5.32 3.72 -18.83
N LEU A 28 -6.01 3.47 -17.71
CA LEU A 28 -6.99 2.37 -17.62
C LEU A 28 -8.24 2.64 -18.45
N ALA A 29 -8.67 3.90 -18.55
CA ALA A 29 -9.78 4.31 -19.41
C ALA A 29 -9.47 4.07 -20.89
N ASP A 30 -8.27 4.42 -21.35
CA ASP A 30 -7.80 4.15 -22.72
C ASP A 30 -7.76 2.65 -23.03
N GLY A 31 -7.44 1.83 -22.03
CA GLY A 31 -7.38 0.36 -22.15
C GLY A 31 -8.74 -0.31 -22.43
N ARG A 32 -9.88 0.38 -22.24
CA ARG A 32 -11.22 -0.20 -22.40
C ARG A 32 -11.53 -0.67 -23.82
N GLU A 33 -10.87 -0.09 -24.81
CA GLU A 33 -11.05 -0.42 -26.23
C GLU A 33 -10.02 -1.46 -26.73
N VAL A 34 -9.10 -1.90 -25.87
CA VAL A 34 -8.05 -2.86 -26.22
C VAL A 34 -8.54 -4.30 -26.02
N HIS A 35 -8.26 -5.16 -27.01
CA HIS A 35 -8.61 -6.58 -26.94
C HIS A 35 -7.42 -7.51 -27.20
N ALA A 36 -7.37 -8.65 -26.52
CA ALA A 36 -6.31 -9.66 -26.69
C ALA A 36 -6.40 -10.45 -28.01
N ARG A 37 -7.47 -10.26 -28.81
CA ARG A 37 -7.65 -10.95 -30.09
C ARG A 37 -6.49 -10.60 -31.03
N GLY A 38 -5.80 -11.62 -31.52
CA GLY A 38 -4.66 -11.49 -32.43
C GLY A 38 -3.30 -11.64 -31.76
N LEU A 39 -3.23 -11.71 -30.42
CA LEU A 39 -2.01 -12.09 -29.71
C LEU A 39 -1.75 -13.59 -29.88
N GLY A 40 -0.48 -13.96 -30.08
CA GLY A 40 -0.05 -15.35 -29.94
C GLY A 40 0.00 -15.77 -28.46
N ASP A 41 0.11 -17.07 -28.20
CA ASP A 41 0.10 -17.61 -26.83
C ASP A 41 1.26 -17.08 -25.97
N GLU A 42 2.45 -16.90 -26.56
CA GLU A 42 3.63 -16.35 -25.87
C GLU A 42 3.42 -14.88 -25.48
N ASP A 43 2.93 -14.06 -26.41
CA ASP A 43 2.61 -12.66 -26.15
C ASP A 43 1.49 -12.52 -25.10
N LEU A 44 0.49 -13.40 -25.17
CA LEU A 44 -0.61 -13.41 -24.21
C LEU A 44 -0.09 -13.76 -22.80
N ALA A 45 0.80 -14.74 -22.68
CA ALA A 45 1.44 -15.07 -21.40
C ALA A 45 2.23 -13.87 -20.85
N GLU A 46 3.01 -13.19 -21.70
CA GLU A 46 3.77 -12.00 -21.29
C GLU A 46 2.86 -10.85 -20.85
N VAL A 47 1.76 -10.60 -21.58
CA VAL A 47 0.76 -9.58 -21.22
C VAL A 47 0.11 -9.88 -19.87
N LEU A 48 -0.22 -11.15 -19.58
CA LEU A 48 -0.78 -11.54 -18.28
C LEU A 48 0.19 -11.28 -17.13
N VAL A 49 1.48 -11.59 -17.32
CA VAL A 49 2.54 -11.30 -16.32
C VAL A 49 2.65 -9.80 -16.07
N ARG A 50 2.68 -8.99 -17.15
CA ARG A 50 2.74 -7.51 -17.04
C ARG A 50 1.51 -6.92 -16.36
N ALA A 51 0.32 -7.39 -16.71
CA ALA A 51 -0.93 -6.94 -16.10
C ALA A 51 -0.96 -7.23 -14.59
N HIS A 52 -0.50 -8.42 -14.20
CA HIS A 52 -0.40 -8.78 -12.79
C HIS A 52 0.63 -7.93 -12.03
N ALA A 53 1.79 -7.62 -12.65
CA ALA A 53 2.79 -6.72 -12.07
C ALA A 53 2.24 -5.29 -11.87
N LEU A 54 1.40 -4.79 -12.78
CA LEU A 54 0.72 -3.50 -12.61
C LEU A 54 -0.27 -3.54 -11.44
N ALA A 55 -1.04 -4.61 -11.29
CA ALA A 55 -1.94 -4.78 -10.15
C ALA A 55 -1.19 -4.79 -8.81
N ALA A 56 -0.04 -5.47 -8.74
CA ALA A 56 0.82 -5.48 -7.55
C ALA A 56 1.32 -4.07 -7.18
N LYS A 57 1.79 -3.28 -8.17
CA LYS A 57 2.22 -1.88 -7.98
C LYS A 57 1.08 -0.98 -7.51
N GLN A 58 -0.10 -1.13 -8.10
CA GLN A 58 -1.30 -0.39 -7.70
C GLN A 58 -1.71 -0.73 -6.26
N ALA A 59 -1.61 -1.99 -5.86
CA ALA A 59 -1.93 -2.40 -4.52
C ALA A 59 -0.89 -1.94 -3.48
N GLU A 60 0.39 -1.91 -3.84
CA GLU A 60 1.45 -1.30 -3.03
C GLU A 60 1.14 0.17 -2.72
N LEU A 61 0.78 0.95 -3.76
CA LEU A 61 0.40 2.35 -3.62
C LEU A 61 -0.76 2.54 -2.65
N PHE A 62 -1.79 1.69 -2.76
CA PHE A 62 -2.92 1.68 -1.83
C PHE A 62 -2.49 1.37 -0.39
N LEU A 63 -1.64 0.35 -0.18
CA LEU A 63 -1.16 -0.04 1.14
C LEU A 63 -0.34 1.07 1.82
N ARG A 64 0.46 1.82 1.06
CA ARG A 64 1.17 3.00 1.60
C ARG A 64 0.21 4.09 2.08
N PHE A 65 -0.81 4.42 1.28
CA PHE A 65 -1.82 5.39 1.71
C PHE A 65 -2.61 4.90 2.91
N LEU A 66 -2.84 3.59 2.99
CA LEU A 66 -3.51 2.99 4.14
C LEU A 66 -2.65 3.07 5.42
N ALA A 67 -1.34 2.80 5.33
CA ALA A 67 -0.42 2.96 6.47
C ALA A 67 -0.44 4.40 6.98
N GLU A 68 -0.43 5.38 6.08
CA GLU A 68 -0.52 6.80 6.44
C GLU A 68 -1.87 7.15 7.07
N ALA A 69 -2.98 6.67 6.48
CA ALA A 69 -4.32 6.91 7.00
C ALA A 69 -4.50 6.35 8.41
N ASP A 70 -3.98 5.14 8.67
CA ASP A 70 -4.06 4.51 9.99
C ASP A 70 -3.13 5.17 11.01
N THR A 71 -1.91 5.56 10.60
CA THR A 71 -0.99 6.35 11.44
C THR A 71 -1.61 7.68 11.86
N ARG A 72 -2.40 8.32 10.99
CA ARG A 72 -3.14 9.55 11.29
C ARG A 72 -4.47 9.33 12.01
N ASP A 73 -4.80 8.09 12.34
CA ASP A 73 -6.08 7.66 12.92
C ASP A 73 -7.30 8.22 12.15
N LEU A 74 -7.18 8.26 10.81
CA LEU A 74 -8.14 8.90 9.92
C LEU A 74 -9.55 8.33 10.12
N GLY A 75 -9.66 7.01 10.32
CA GLY A 75 -10.95 6.37 10.56
C GLY A 75 -11.72 7.00 11.72
N ARG A 76 -11.06 7.23 12.87
CA ARG A 76 -11.70 7.89 14.03
C ARG A 76 -12.01 9.35 13.76
N ARG A 77 -11.10 10.06 13.09
CA ARG A 77 -11.32 11.46 12.70
C ARG A 77 -12.51 11.63 11.76
N LEU A 78 -12.86 10.59 11.00
CA LEU A 78 -14.04 10.52 10.14
C LEU A 78 -15.25 9.83 10.81
N GLY A 79 -15.21 9.60 12.13
CA GLY A 79 -16.35 9.08 12.91
C GLY A 79 -16.49 7.56 12.97
N ALA A 80 -15.57 6.79 12.38
CA ALA A 80 -15.53 5.34 12.54
C ALA A 80 -14.82 4.92 13.84
N SER A 81 -14.99 3.67 14.26
CA SER A 81 -14.30 3.16 15.46
C SER A 81 -12.82 2.83 15.24
N SER A 82 -12.37 2.74 13.99
CA SER A 82 -10.98 2.47 13.56
C SER A 82 -10.86 2.66 12.05
N THR A 83 -9.64 2.72 11.51
CA THR A 83 -9.39 2.70 10.06
C THR A 83 -9.92 1.43 9.40
N THR A 84 -9.81 0.27 10.07
CA THR A 84 -10.40 -0.99 9.56
C THR A 84 -11.92 -0.90 9.43
N ALA A 85 -12.58 -0.31 10.44
CA ALA A 85 -14.04 -0.10 10.41
C ALA A 85 -14.45 0.89 9.30
N TRP A 86 -13.66 1.95 9.12
CA TRP A 86 -13.86 2.92 8.05
C TRP A 86 -13.71 2.27 6.66
N LEU A 87 -12.63 1.51 6.41
CA LEU A 87 -12.42 0.81 5.13
C LEU A 87 -13.56 -0.15 4.79
N ARG A 88 -14.05 -0.90 5.78
CA ARG A 88 -15.18 -1.83 5.60
C ARG A 88 -16.41 -1.10 5.07
N ASP A 89 -16.71 0.07 5.63
CA ASP A 89 -17.90 0.83 5.23
C ASP A 89 -17.67 1.60 3.92
N ALA A 90 -16.61 2.40 3.86
CA ALA A 90 -16.29 3.28 2.73
C ALA A 90 -15.94 2.50 1.45
N LEU A 91 -15.14 1.43 1.54
CA LEU A 91 -14.69 0.64 0.40
C LEU A 91 -15.46 -0.68 0.22
N ARG A 92 -16.51 -0.90 1.04
CA ARG A 92 -17.31 -2.14 1.03
C ARG A 92 -16.48 -3.43 1.14
N MET A 93 -15.34 -3.35 1.84
CA MET A 93 -14.44 -4.48 2.02
C MET A 93 -14.96 -5.46 3.08
N ARG A 94 -14.69 -6.76 2.89
CA ARG A 94 -14.89 -7.74 3.96
C ARG A 94 -14.02 -7.38 5.18
N PRO A 95 -14.51 -7.56 6.42
CA PRO A 95 -13.75 -7.21 7.63
C PRO A 95 -12.35 -7.84 7.67
N GLY A 96 -12.22 -9.11 7.30
CA GLY A 96 -10.95 -9.82 7.27
C GLY A 96 -9.96 -9.24 6.24
N THR A 97 -10.44 -8.81 5.08
CA THR A 97 -9.64 -8.14 4.04
C THR A 97 -9.17 -6.78 4.51
N ALA A 98 -10.07 -5.96 5.08
CA ALA A 98 -9.70 -4.65 5.62
C ALA A 98 -8.62 -4.77 6.70
N LYS A 99 -8.78 -5.69 7.66
CA LYS A 99 -7.78 -5.95 8.69
C LYS A 99 -6.46 -6.43 8.10
N THR A 100 -6.49 -7.38 7.17
CA THR A 100 -5.29 -7.91 6.50
C THR A 100 -4.53 -6.80 5.78
N ASN A 101 -5.23 -5.90 5.10
CA ASN A 101 -4.61 -4.77 4.40
C ASN A 101 -3.96 -3.79 5.39
N VAL A 102 -4.62 -3.44 6.50
CA VAL A 102 -4.03 -2.56 7.53
C VAL A 102 -2.79 -3.21 8.16
N ASP A 103 -2.86 -4.49 8.50
CA ASP A 103 -1.73 -5.21 9.10
C ASP A 103 -0.56 -5.37 8.11
N LEU A 104 -0.85 -5.61 6.83
CA LEU A 104 0.17 -5.69 5.77
C LEU A 104 0.80 -4.32 5.51
N ALA A 105 0.00 -3.25 5.43
CA ALA A 105 0.45 -1.88 5.22
C ALA A 105 1.54 -1.48 6.25
N HIS A 106 1.30 -1.71 7.54
CA HIS A 106 2.26 -1.40 8.60
C HIS A 106 3.52 -2.27 8.62
N ARG A 107 3.51 -3.44 7.97
CA ARG A 107 4.72 -4.29 7.83
C ARG A 107 5.59 -3.88 6.65
N LEU A 108 4.97 -3.34 5.60
CA LEU A 108 5.67 -2.84 4.42
C LEU A 108 6.15 -1.39 4.64
N THR A 109 5.40 -0.60 5.39
CA THR A 109 5.73 0.79 5.73
C THR A 109 5.65 0.96 7.24
N PRO A 110 6.64 0.46 7.99
CA PRO A 110 6.65 0.63 9.44
C PRO A 110 6.72 2.14 9.79
N PRO A 111 5.98 2.59 10.82
CA PRO A 111 6.08 3.96 11.28
C PRO A 111 7.52 4.27 11.72
N ALA A 112 7.93 5.54 11.58
CA ALA A 112 9.22 5.98 12.07
C ALA A 112 9.38 5.62 13.56
N PRO A 113 10.57 5.16 14.00
CA PRO A 113 10.81 4.88 15.41
C PRO A 113 10.49 6.12 16.25
N VAL A 114 9.62 5.97 17.25
CA VAL A 114 9.35 7.05 18.19
C VAL A 114 10.41 6.97 19.28
N GLU A 115 11.24 8.01 19.42
CA GLU A 115 12.30 8.07 20.45
C GLU A 115 11.70 8.13 21.86
N ASP A 116 10.51 8.72 22.00
CA ASP A 116 9.77 8.83 23.26
C ASP A 116 8.33 8.33 23.13
N TYR A 117 8.12 7.08 23.53
CA TYR A 117 6.80 6.44 23.56
C TYR A 117 5.84 7.06 24.58
N ALA A 118 6.35 7.80 25.59
CA ALA A 118 5.51 8.44 26.59
C ALA A 118 4.79 9.70 26.06
N ALA A 119 5.36 10.35 25.04
CA ALA A 119 4.78 11.54 24.40
C ALA A 119 3.63 11.20 23.44
N ASN A 120 3.53 9.95 22.97
CA ASN A 120 2.42 9.48 22.13
C ASN A 120 1.99 8.06 22.54
N PRO A 121 1.09 7.91 23.54
CA PRO A 121 0.63 6.60 24.00
C PRO A 121 -0.17 5.81 22.95
N ALA A 122 -0.64 6.45 21.87
CA ALA A 122 -1.23 5.75 20.73
C ALA A 122 -0.18 5.08 19.81
N ALA A 123 1.07 5.54 19.90
CA ALA A 123 2.23 4.98 19.19
C ALA A 123 3.03 4.00 20.06
N GLY A 124 2.38 3.29 20.98
CA GLY A 124 2.99 2.12 21.63
C GLY A 124 3.63 1.21 20.57
N PRO A 125 4.74 0.52 20.88
CA PRO A 125 5.59 -0.09 19.87
C PRO A 125 4.80 -1.15 19.10
N ARG A 126 4.29 -0.78 17.92
CA ARG A 126 3.91 -1.75 16.89
C ARG A 126 5.22 -2.30 16.36
N THR A 127 5.81 -3.24 17.09
CA THR A 127 6.97 -4.03 16.64
C THR A 127 6.52 -5.01 15.56
N SER A 128 5.81 -4.52 14.54
CA SER A 128 5.65 -5.27 13.30
C SER A 128 7.04 -5.38 12.70
N ARG A 129 7.65 -6.57 12.77
CA ARG A 129 8.88 -6.88 12.05
C ARG A 129 8.69 -6.43 10.61
N SER A 130 9.43 -5.40 10.21
CA SER A 130 9.37 -4.87 8.86
C SER A 130 9.73 -5.97 7.86
N MET A 131 9.16 -5.91 6.66
CA MET A 131 9.41 -6.90 5.60
C MET A 131 9.95 -6.21 4.34
N PRO A 132 11.18 -5.65 4.38
CA PRO A 132 11.72 -4.84 3.29
C PRO A 132 11.85 -5.64 1.97
N ALA A 133 12.27 -6.91 2.03
CA ALA A 133 12.35 -7.75 0.84
C ALA A 133 10.97 -7.96 0.18
N THR A 134 9.93 -8.20 0.98
CA THR A 134 8.55 -8.31 0.50
C THR A 134 8.06 -7.00 -0.10
N HIS A 135 8.42 -5.87 0.50
CA HIS A 135 8.06 -4.55 0.00
C HIS A 135 8.71 -4.26 -1.36
N THR A 136 10.00 -4.56 -1.51
CA THR A 136 10.72 -4.43 -2.78
C THR A 136 10.09 -5.30 -3.87
N ALA A 137 9.82 -6.58 -3.58
CA ALA A 137 9.22 -7.50 -4.54
C ALA A 137 7.81 -7.06 -4.97
N LEU A 138 6.98 -6.57 -4.03
CA LEU A 138 5.65 -6.05 -4.34
C LEU A 138 5.73 -4.77 -5.18
N THR A 139 6.65 -3.86 -4.85
CA THR A 139 6.90 -2.61 -5.59
C THR A 139 7.41 -2.88 -7.01
N ALA A 140 8.23 -3.91 -7.19
CA ALA A 140 8.69 -4.35 -8.51
C ALA A 140 7.58 -5.04 -9.32
N GLY A 141 6.54 -5.55 -8.65
CA GLY A 141 5.47 -6.34 -9.24
C GLY A 141 5.81 -7.83 -9.41
N GLU A 142 6.85 -8.30 -8.72
CA GLU A 142 7.32 -9.69 -8.76
C GLU A 142 6.42 -10.64 -7.98
N ILE A 143 5.69 -10.12 -6.97
CA ILE A 143 4.74 -10.88 -6.16
C ILE A 143 3.38 -10.18 -6.07
N SER A 144 2.31 -10.96 -5.87
CA SER A 144 0.97 -10.41 -5.59
C SER A 144 0.83 -9.95 -4.13
N THR A 145 -0.22 -9.19 -3.83
CA THR A 145 -0.65 -8.90 -2.46
C THR A 145 -1.03 -10.14 -1.67
N ASP A 146 -1.59 -11.15 -2.33
CA ASP A 146 -1.94 -12.42 -1.70
C ASP A 146 -0.68 -13.15 -1.26
N HIS A 147 0.35 -13.17 -2.11
CA HIS A 147 1.65 -13.72 -1.77
C HIS A 147 2.30 -12.92 -0.64
N ALA A 148 2.31 -11.59 -0.70
CA ALA A 148 2.81 -10.74 0.37
C ALA A 148 2.09 -10.99 1.71
N THR A 149 0.79 -11.26 1.67
CA THR A 149 -0.03 -11.63 2.83
C THR A 149 0.39 -13.00 3.39
N VAL A 150 0.64 -14.00 2.53
CA VAL A 150 1.15 -15.31 2.96
C VAL A 150 2.52 -15.19 3.61
N ILE A 151 3.44 -14.42 3.03
CA ILE A 151 4.75 -14.14 3.64
C ILE A 151 4.55 -13.48 5.01
N SER A 152 3.71 -12.45 5.09
CA SER A 152 3.38 -11.75 6.35
C SER A 152 2.91 -12.71 7.44
N LYS A 153 1.94 -13.58 7.12
CA LYS A 153 1.40 -14.57 8.05
C LYS A 153 2.44 -15.61 8.46
N THR A 154 3.32 -16.00 7.55
CA THR A 154 4.41 -16.95 7.86
C THR A 154 5.46 -16.30 8.75
N MET A 155 5.91 -15.09 8.43
CA MET A 155 6.86 -14.33 9.25
C MET A 155 6.30 -14.03 10.65
N ALA A 156 4.99 -13.82 10.78
CA ALA A 156 4.34 -13.61 12.08
C ALA A 156 4.42 -14.83 13.02
N ARG A 157 4.60 -16.04 12.47
CA ARG A 157 4.68 -17.29 13.22
C ARG A 157 6.11 -17.70 13.58
N LEU A 158 7.11 -16.96 13.08
CA LEU A 158 8.51 -17.23 13.41
C LEU A 158 8.82 -16.80 14.84
N PRO A 159 9.54 -17.62 15.63
CA PRO A 159 10.02 -17.23 16.96
C PRO A 159 10.81 -15.90 16.89
N PRO A 160 10.81 -15.11 17.98
CA PRO A 160 11.56 -13.86 18.05
C PRO A 160 13.08 -14.00 18.00
N ASP A 161 13.59 -15.21 18.16
CA ASP A 161 15.01 -15.49 18.40
C ASP A 161 15.72 -16.13 17.18
N VAL A 162 15.09 -16.07 15.99
CA VAL A 162 15.65 -16.55 14.70
C VAL A 162 16.05 -15.37 13.83
#